data_AF-A0A932VWZ1-F1
#
_entry.id   AF-A0A932VWZ1-F1
#
_cell.length_a   1.000
_cell.length_b   1.000
_cell.length_c   1.000
_cell.angle_alpha   90.00
_cell.angle_beta   90.00
_cell.angle_gamma   90.00
#
_symmetry.space_group_name_H-M   'P 1'
#
loop_
_entity.id
_entity.type
_entity.pdbx_description
1 polymer ?
#
loop_
_entity_poly.entity_id
_entity_poly.type
_entity_poly.pdbx_seq_one_letter_code
_entity_poly.pdbx_strand_id
1 'polypeptide(L)'
;MTPTLIWIDDPESGGWSCSNCSWKFPVPTFLSDPEAKRAYDRLASLKFREHVCEIAVPRKEIEDTSTEPSFTKRVMKLIKVGYKPKDAVDIALDEIGLEHRNDPKVMARARAEAQDFLQRVREGRI
;
A
#
# COMPACT_ATOMS: atom_id res chain seq x y z
N MET A 1 -1.59 -25.46 -11.79
CA MET A 1 -2.89 -24.75 -11.61
C MET A 1 -3.13 -23.94 -12.86
N THR A 2 -4.30 -24.05 -13.49
CA THR A 2 -4.67 -23.23 -14.65
C THR A 2 -5.08 -21.83 -14.15
N PRO A 3 -4.55 -20.73 -14.71
CA PRO A 3 -4.98 -19.40 -14.30
C PRO A 3 -6.46 -19.22 -14.58
N THR A 4 -7.18 -18.63 -13.63
CA THR A 4 -8.60 -18.31 -13.75
C THR A 4 -8.82 -16.81 -13.61
N LEU A 5 -9.79 -16.30 -14.35
CA LEU A 5 -10.22 -14.91 -14.26
C LEU A 5 -11.16 -14.76 -13.05
N ILE A 6 -10.82 -13.88 -12.12
CA ILE A 6 -11.58 -13.64 -10.89
C ILE A 6 -11.98 -12.16 -10.80
N TRP A 7 -13.14 -11.88 -10.21
CA TRP A 7 -13.59 -10.52 -9.92
C TRP A 7 -13.14 -10.12 -8.52
N ILE A 8 -12.51 -8.96 -8.39
CA ILE A 8 -12.18 -8.34 -7.10
C ILE A 8 -13.15 -7.17 -6.87
N ASP A 9 -13.89 -7.23 -5.75
CA ASP A 9 -14.80 -6.17 -5.30
C ASP A 9 -14.07 -5.27 -4.29
N ASP A 10 -13.24 -4.36 -4.79
CA ASP A 10 -12.51 -3.37 -3.97
C ASP A 10 -12.89 -1.95 -4.43
N PRO A 11 -13.15 -1.01 -3.51
CA PRO A 11 -13.59 0.34 -3.86
C PRO A 11 -12.54 1.18 -4.62
N GLU A 12 -11.25 0.86 -4.51
CA GLU A 12 -10.16 1.61 -5.17
C GLU A 12 -9.46 0.79 -6.27
N SER A 13 -9.50 -0.54 -6.17
CA SER A 13 -8.80 -1.51 -7.03
C SER A 13 -9.71 -2.57 -7.63
N GLY A 14 -11.02 -2.38 -7.59
CA GLY A 14 -12.00 -3.34 -8.10
C GLY A 14 -11.83 -3.62 -9.59
N GLY A 15 -12.08 -4.87 -9.99
CA GLY A 15 -12.03 -5.30 -11.38
C GLY A 15 -11.62 -6.76 -11.59
N TRP A 16 -11.46 -7.11 -12.87
CA TRP A 16 -11.03 -8.45 -13.26
C TRP A 16 -9.53 -8.65 -13.00
N SER A 17 -9.16 -9.74 -12.34
CA SER A 17 -7.77 -10.12 -12.10
C SER A 17 -7.50 -11.58 -12.40
N CYS A 18 -6.21 -11.93 -12.52
CA CYS A 18 -5.78 -13.31 -12.61
C CYS A 18 -5.65 -13.88 -11.19
N SER A 19 -6.08 -15.12 -10.98
CA SER A 19 -5.92 -15.83 -9.70
C SER A 19 -4.47 -16.25 -9.40
N ASN A 20 -3.60 -16.23 -10.40
CA ASN A 20 -2.28 -16.87 -10.34
C ASN A 20 -1.11 -15.88 -10.52
N CYS A 21 -1.38 -14.63 -10.88
CA CYS A 21 -0.37 -13.58 -11.05
C CYS A 21 -0.95 -12.20 -10.71
N SER A 22 -0.09 -11.17 -10.66
CA SER A 22 -0.50 -9.80 -10.34
C SER A 22 -1.20 -9.05 -11.49
N TRP A 23 -1.72 -9.76 -12.50
CA TRP A 23 -2.45 -9.14 -13.60
C TRP A 23 -3.81 -8.62 -13.13
N LYS A 24 -4.08 -7.35 -13.40
CA LYS A 24 -5.36 -6.67 -13.08
C LYS A 24 -5.81 -5.86 -14.30
N PHE A 25 -7.10 -5.90 -14.58
CA PHE A 25 -7.76 -5.08 -15.58
C PHE A 25 -8.58 -4.02 -14.85
N PRO A 26 -8.14 -2.75 -14.83
CA PRO A 26 -8.80 -1.72 -14.04
C PRO A 26 -10.22 -1.47 -14.53
N VAL A 27 -11.16 -1.25 -13.61
CA VAL A 27 -12.53 -0.86 -13.94
C VAL A 27 -12.55 0.63 -14.31
N PRO A 28 -13.01 1.01 -15.50
CA PRO A 28 -13.28 2.40 -15.84
C PRO A 28 -14.20 3.07 -14.82
N THR A 29 -13.88 4.29 -14.41
CA THR A 29 -14.77 5.11 -13.58
C THR A 29 -16.10 5.29 -14.34
N PHE A 30 -17.21 5.00 -13.68
CA PHE A 30 -18.58 5.10 -14.21
C PHE A 30 -19.02 4.04 -15.25
N LEU A 31 -18.73 2.77 -15.00
CA LEU A 31 -19.45 1.64 -15.62
C LEU A 31 -20.90 1.51 -15.11
N SER A 32 -21.71 2.54 -15.37
CA SER A 32 -23.13 2.58 -14.97
C SER A 32 -24.03 1.88 -16.00
N ASP A 33 -23.59 1.84 -17.25
CA ASP A 33 -24.35 1.30 -18.37
C ASP A 33 -24.20 -0.24 -18.48
N PRO A 34 -25.30 -1.00 -18.61
CA PRO A 34 -25.27 -2.47 -18.68
C PRO A 34 -24.63 -3.01 -19.97
N GLU A 35 -24.68 -2.28 -21.08
CA GLU A 35 -23.99 -2.65 -22.31
C GLU A 35 -22.48 -2.41 -22.19
N ALA A 36 -22.09 -1.32 -21.53
CA ALA A 36 -20.70 -1.03 -21.18
C ALA A 36 -20.10 -2.10 -20.26
N LYS A 37 -20.84 -2.62 -19.27
CA LYS A 37 -20.40 -3.75 -18.43
C LYS A 37 -20.14 -5.01 -19.24
N ARG A 38 -21.06 -5.36 -20.15
CA ARG A 38 -20.87 -6.51 -21.04
C ARG A 38 -19.70 -6.33 -22.01
N ALA A 39 -19.46 -5.12 -22.49
CA ALA A 39 -18.28 -4.83 -23.32
C ALA A 39 -16.99 -4.96 -22.51
N TYR A 40 -16.99 -4.46 -21.27
CA TYR A 40 -15.88 -4.56 -20.34
C TYR A 40 -15.53 -6.03 -20.01
N ASP A 41 -16.52 -6.87 -19.69
CA ASP A 41 -16.30 -8.30 -19.39
C ASP A 41 -15.71 -9.05 -20.60
N ARG A 42 -16.17 -8.71 -21.81
CA ARG A 42 -15.62 -9.26 -23.06
C ARG A 42 -14.17 -8.83 -23.28
N LEU A 43 -13.86 -7.56 -23.06
CA LEU A 43 -12.50 -7.04 -23.19
C LEU A 43 -11.55 -7.66 -22.16
N ALA A 44 -11.99 -7.77 -20.91
CA ALA A 44 -11.23 -8.41 -19.84
C ALA A 44 -10.92 -9.87 -20.18
N SER A 45 -11.91 -10.61 -20.69
CA SER A 45 -11.74 -12.01 -21.12
C SER A 45 -10.74 -12.17 -22.28
N LEU A 46 -10.76 -11.24 -23.25
CA LEU A 46 -9.81 -11.26 -24.37
C LEU A 46 -8.40 -10.93 -23.88
N LYS A 47 -8.25 -9.87 -23.08
CA LYS A 47 -6.96 -9.45 -22.51
C LYS A 47 -6.38 -10.50 -21.57
N PHE A 48 -7.23 -11.23 -20.86
CA PHE A 48 -6.84 -12.40 -20.07
C PHE A 48 -6.33 -13.56 -20.92
N ARG A 49 -6.73 -13.70 -22.19
CA ARG A 49 -6.12 -14.72 -23.06
C ARG A 49 -4.79 -14.27 -23.65
N GLU A 50 -4.62 -12.97 -23.84
CA GLU A 50 -3.38 -12.38 -24.35
C GLU A 50 -2.28 -12.26 -23.29
N HIS A 51 -2.64 -12.21 -21.99
CA HIS A 51 -1.63 -12.06 -20.95
C HIS A 51 -0.79 -13.34 -20.79
N VAL A 52 0.53 -13.15 -20.70
CA VAL A 52 1.44 -14.21 -20.29
C VAL A 52 1.36 -14.29 -18.78
N CYS A 53 0.82 -15.39 -18.25
CA CYS A 53 0.78 -15.65 -16.82
C CYS A 53 2.19 -16.05 -16.35
N GLU A 54 3.08 -15.07 -16.27
CA GLU A 54 4.28 -15.22 -15.47
C GLU A 54 3.80 -15.28 -14.02
N ILE A 55 4.01 -16.44 -13.38
CA ILE A 55 3.85 -16.56 -11.93
C ILE A 55 4.83 -15.55 -11.37
N ALA A 56 4.32 -14.37 -11.04
CA ALA A 56 5.07 -13.40 -10.31
C ALA A 56 5.43 -14.12 -9.02
N VAL A 57 6.70 -14.52 -8.89
CA VAL A 57 7.36 -14.70 -7.59
C VAL A 57 6.76 -13.60 -6.74
N PRO A 58 6.04 -13.92 -5.65
CA PRO A 58 5.11 -13.01 -5.02
C PRO A 58 5.80 -11.68 -4.98
N ARG A 59 5.30 -10.74 -5.81
CA ARG A 59 5.72 -9.36 -5.70
C ARG A 59 5.51 -9.13 -4.22
N LYS A 60 6.58 -8.85 -3.47
CA LYS A 60 6.44 -8.36 -2.11
C LYS A 60 5.57 -7.13 -2.26
N GLU A 61 4.27 -7.36 -2.20
CA GLU A 61 3.32 -6.55 -1.50
C GLU A 61 4.07 -6.28 -0.21
N ILE A 62 4.73 -5.14 -0.15
CA ILE A 62 4.99 -4.49 1.10
C ILE A 62 3.63 -3.93 1.57
N GLU A 63 2.57 -4.74 1.49
CA GLU A 63 1.60 -4.86 2.56
C GLU A 63 2.36 -5.52 3.70
N ASP A 64 3.06 -4.66 4.43
CA ASP A 64 3.17 -4.84 5.87
C ASP A 64 1.74 -4.99 6.40
N THR A 65 1.27 -6.23 6.42
CA THR A 65 0.19 -6.73 7.27
C THR A 65 0.67 -6.87 8.72
N SER A 66 1.77 -6.19 9.09
CA SER A 66 1.93 -5.71 10.44
C SER A 66 1.00 -4.50 10.56
N THR A 67 -0.05 -4.64 11.36
CA THR A 67 -1.07 -3.65 11.74
C THR A 67 -0.53 -2.29 12.20
N GLU A 68 0.78 -2.05 12.15
CA GLU A 68 1.40 -0.78 12.51
C GLU A 68 2.37 -0.31 11.41
N PRO A 69 2.14 0.87 10.81
CA PRO A 69 3.14 1.47 9.94
C PRO A 69 4.42 1.70 10.75
N SER A 70 5.56 1.17 10.27
CA SER A 70 6.90 1.46 10.80
C SER A 70 7.08 2.98 11.01
N PHE A 71 7.81 3.37 12.07
CA PHE A 71 8.05 4.77 12.45
C PHE A 71 8.36 5.67 11.24
N THR A 72 9.29 5.25 10.39
CA THR A 72 9.69 5.99 9.18
C THR A 72 8.54 6.17 8.19
N LYS A 73 7.66 5.18 8.02
CA LYS A 73 6.48 5.30 7.16
C LYS A 73 5.49 6.34 7.71
N ARG A 74 5.30 6.40 9.03
CA ARG A 74 4.45 7.43 9.69
C ARG A 74 5.03 8.83 9.48
N VAL A 75 6.32 9.01 9.75
CA VAL A 75 7.01 10.29 9.56
C VAL A 75 6.99 10.74 8.10
N MET A 76 7.28 9.85 7.14
CA MET A 76 7.26 10.19 5.71
C MET A 76 5.88 10.54 5.20
N LYS A 77 4.81 9.94 5.76
CA LYS A 77 3.44 10.32 5.44
C LYS A 77 3.17 11.77 5.85
N LEU A 78 3.58 12.16 7.05
CA LEU A 78 3.43 13.53 7.55
C LEU A 78 4.26 14.53 6.72
N ILE A 79 5.50 14.18 6.36
CA ILE A 79 6.32 15.04 5.51
C ILE A 79 5.67 15.26 4.12
N LYS A 80 5.10 14.21 3.52
CA LYS A 80 4.36 14.33 2.25
C LYS A 80 3.15 15.25 2.34
N VAL A 81 2.52 15.33 3.51
CA VAL A 81 1.40 16.25 3.78
C VAL A 81 1.89 17.70 3.98
N GLY A 82 3.20 17.91 4.17
CA GLY A 82 3.81 19.23 4.28
C GLY A 82 4.36 19.56 5.67
N TYR A 83 4.35 18.61 6.61
CA TYR A 83 4.96 18.80 7.93
C TYR A 83 6.49 18.83 7.84
N LYS A 84 7.12 19.64 8.68
CA LYS A 84 8.59 19.64 8.79
C LYS A 84 9.04 18.30 9.39
N PRO A 85 10.23 17.79 9.02
CA PRO A 85 10.72 16.50 9.54
C PRO A 85 10.76 16.40 11.06
N LYS A 86 11.04 17.51 11.75
CA LYS A 86 11.02 17.56 13.22
C LYS A 86 9.59 17.42 13.77
N ASP A 87 8.66 18.22 13.27
CA ASP A 87 7.26 18.20 13.70
C ASP A 87 6.61 16.83 13.39
N ALA A 88 6.94 16.24 12.24
CA ALA A 88 6.48 14.90 11.86
C ALA A 88 7.00 13.79 12.79
N VAL A 89 8.24 13.91 13.28
CA VAL A 89 8.82 13.00 14.27
C VAL A 89 8.13 13.12 15.62
N ASP A 90 7.89 14.35 16.09
CA ASP A 90 7.23 14.59 17.36
C ASP A 90 5.80 14.02 17.35
N ILE A 91 5.04 14.28 16.27
CA ILE A 91 3.70 13.70 16.08
C ILE A 91 3.74 12.17 16.07
N ALA A 92 4.68 11.56 15.34
CA ALA A 92 4.79 10.10 15.27
C ALA A 92 5.14 9.46 16.64
N LEU A 93 5.94 10.14 17.47
CA LEU A 93 6.23 9.69 18.84
C LEU A 93 4.99 9.75 19.73
N ASP A 94 4.19 10.82 19.62
CA ASP A 94 2.94 10.96 20.36
C ASP A 94 1.92 9.90 19.95
N GLU A 95 1.77 9.63 18.64
CA GLU A 95 0.92 8.57 18.11
C GLU A 95 1.30 7.19 18.69
N ILE A 96 2.59 6.87 18.69
CA ILE A 96 3.10 5.60 19.24
C ILE A 96 2.87 5.53 20.76
N GLY A 97 3.08 6.65 21.47
CA GLY A 97 2.84 6.73 22.91
C GLY A 97 1.38 6.49 23.27
N LEU A 98 0.44 7.01 22.48
CA LEU A 98 -1.00 6.78 22.67
C LEU A 98 -1.39 5.33 22.38
N GLU A 99 -0.90 4.78 21.27
CA GLU A 99 -1.19 3.41 20.82
C GLU A 99 -0.69 2.34 21.81
N HIS A 100 0.53 2.54 22.32
CA HIS A 100 1.19 1.59 23.23
C HIS A 100 1.04 1.95 24.70
N ARG A 101 0.17 2.92 25.04
CA ARG A 101 -0.04 3.39 26.43
C ARG A 101 1.27 3.76 27.14
N ASN A 102 2.19 4.40 26.42
CA ASN A 102 3.52 4.77 26.87
C ASN A 102 4.36 3.58 27.37
N ASP A 103 4.24 2.40 26.76
CA ASP A 103 5.12 1.28 27.05
C ASP A 103 6.60 1.72 26.92
N PRO A 104 7.41 1.57 27.99
CA PRO A 104 8.75 2.13 28.04
C PRO A 104 9.70 1.49 27.02
N LYS A 105 9.49 0.23 26.67
CA LYS A 105 10.32 -0.50 25.70
C LYS A 105 10.03 -0.02 24.29
N VAL A 106 8.75 0.16 23.96
CA VAL A 106 8.33 0.69 22.65
C VAL A 106 8.76 2.15 22.49
N MET A 107 8.56 2.99 23.52
CA MET A 107 8.96 4.39 23.48
C MET A 107 10.49 4.56 23.38
N ALA A 108 11.28 3.72 24.06
CA ALA A 108 12.73 3.76 23.93
C ALA A 108 13.18 3.44 22.49
N ARG A 109 12.57 2.43 21.88
CA ARG A 109 12.81 2.06 20.48
C ARG A 109 12.41 3.19 19.52
N ALA A 110 11.19 3.72 19.65
CA ALA A 110 10.69 4.78 18.79
C ALA A 110 11.56 6.05 18.87
N ARG A 111 12.05 6.39 20.07
CA ARG A 111 13.00 7.51 20.26
C ARG A 111 14.35 7.27 19.58
N ALA A 112 14.86 6.04 19.60
CA ALA A 112 16.09 5.70 18.90
C ALA A 112 15.91 5.83 17.37
N GLU A 113 14.79 5.34 16.83
CA GLU A 113 14.44 5.47 15.41
C GLU A 113 14.24 6.95 15.02
N ALA A 114 13.64 7.76 15.90
CA ALA A 114 13.49 9.20 15.71
C ALA A 114 14.82 9.95 15.58
N GLN A 115 15.78 9.65 16.45
CA GLN A 115 17.11 10.29 16.42
C GLN A 115 17.89 9.91 15.15
N ASP A 116 17.87 8.63 14.80
CA ASP A 116 18.49 8.11 13.59
C ASP A 116 17.87 8.73 12.32
N PHE A 117 16.54 8.87 12.28
CA PHE A 117 15.86 9.55 11.18
C PHE A 117 16.29 11.02 11.05
N LEU A 118 16.27 11.79 12.15
CA LEU A 118 16.68 13.20 12.13
C LEU A 118 18.15 13.38 11.73
N GLN A 119 19.02 12.44 12.12
CA GLN A 119 20.41 12.43 11.69
C GLN A 119 20.51 12.22 10.17
N ARG A 120 19.79 11.25 9.60
CA ARG A 120 19.75 11.02 8.14
C ARG A 120 19.19 12.21 7.38
N VAL A 121 18.15 12.87 7.90
CA VAL A 121 17.59 14.09 7.31
C VAL A 121 18.67 15.19 7.25
N ARG A 122 19.42 15.38 8.34
CA ARG A 122 20.51 16.36 8.40
C ARG A 122 21.63 16.04 7.40
N GLU A 123 21.91 14.76 7.19
CA GLU A 123 22.89 14.28 6.22
C GLU A 123 22.37 14.27 4.76
N GLY A 124 21.08 14.57 4.53
CA GLY A 124 20.44 14.49 3.21
C GLY A 124 20.25 13.07 2.68
N ARG A 125 20.18 12.06 3.57
CA ARG A 125 20.11 10.62 3.26
C ARG A 125 18.73 10.00 3.47
N ILE A 126 17.67 10.73 3.13
CA ILE A 126 16.26 10.32 3.26
C ILE A 126 15.66 9.81 1.96
#